data_AF-A0A2W4LQ44-F1
#
_entry.id   AF-A0A2W4LQ44-F1
#
_cell.length_a   1.000
_cell.length_b   1.000
_cell.length_c   1.000
_cell.angle_alpha   90.00
_cell.angle_beta   90.00
_cell.angle_gamma   90.00
#
_symmetry.space_group_name_H-M   'P 1'
#
loop_
_entity.id
_entity.type
_entity.pdbx_description
1 polymer ?
#
loop_
_entity_poly.entity_id
_entity_poly.type
_entity_poly.pdbx_seq_one_letter_code
_entity_poly.pdbx_strand_id
1 'polypeptide(L)'
;MAIFDGQLYVSSDRGTNAFKGVNAVGIGLPTTPDQPIFRLPGLTDANSPDSFSFFLADVSDFVPGIDTLYVANDSPGALTKFSLINGTWIALGTVGLPADSYRGLTGVVNDTSVTLYATRKGGSGAGGGGELVMITDNSGHGGIFTGEPTVIATAAPNTAFRGVALAPTPPSPNPETVITGRPTPLTDSTEATFEFTGSDDATPVGSLTFECSLDDEEFAPCTSPVTYTGLSLGVHLFRVRAVDTDSNIDPTPA
;
A
#
# COMPACT_ATOMS: atom_id res chain seq x y z
N MET A 1 -4.55 12.93 11.47
CA MET A 1 -4.30 11.82 12.40
C MET A 1 -4.13 10.56 11.57
N ALA A 2 -3.15 9.73 11.90
CA ALA A 2 -2.87 8.49 11.19
C ALA A 2 -2.07 7.54 12.10
N ILE A 3 -2.10 6.25 11.77
CA ILE A 3 -1.30 5.21 12.44
C ILE A 3 -0.21 4.77 11.47
N PHE A 4 1.03 4.74 11.92
CA PHE A 4 2.17 4.22 11.17
C PHE A 4 3.02 3.37 12.11
N ASP A 5 3.43 2.19 11.65
CA ASP A 5 4.24 1.24 12.43
C ASP A 5 3.72 1.03 13.87
N GLY A 6 2.40 0.87 14.01
CA GLY A 6 1.74 0.68 15.31
C GLY A 6 1.72 1.89 16.25
N GLN A 7 2.15 3.08 15.82
CA GLN A 7 2.12 4.32 16.59
C GLN A 7 1.04 5.27 16.08
N LEU A 8 0.28 5.89 16.98
CA LEU A 8 -0.68 6.96 16.64
C LEU A 8 0.03 8.32 16.52
N TYR A 9 -0.21 9.02 15.42
CA TYR A 9 0.29 10.37 15.17
C TYR A 9 -0.85 11.37 14.88
N VAL A 10 -0.64 12.62 15.28
CA VAL A 10 -1.57 13.74 15.06
C VAL A 10 -0.82 14.96 14.54
N SER A 11 -1.53 15.80 13.78
CA SER A 11 -1.03 17.11 13.34
C SER A 11 -1.84 18.23 14.00
N SER A 12 -1.20 19.37 14.23
CA SER A 12 -1.86 20.61 14.67
C SER A 12 -1.23 21.81 13.97
N ASP A 13 -2.08 22.72 13.49
CA ASP A 13 -1.74 24.05 12.99
C ASP A 13 -1.81 25.13 14.09
N ARG A 14 -2.28 24.77 15.29
CA ARG A 14 -2.43 25.67 16.45
C ARG A 14 -1.48 25.32 17.58
N GLY A 15 -1.13 26.33 18.37
CA GLY A 15 -0.30 26.21 19.58
C GLY A 15 1.09 26.82 19.43
N THR A 16 1.97 26.49 20.38
CA THR A 16 3.42 26.80 20.35
C THR A 16 4.21 25.53 20.00
N ASN A 17 5.54 25.64 19.93
CA ASN A 17 6.49 24.55 19.67
C ASN A 17 6.24 23.21 20.41
N ALA A 18 5.42 23.17 21.46
CA ALA A 18 5.07 21.93 22.18
C ALA A 18 4.08 21.02 21.43
N PHE A 19 3.18 21.57 20.60
CA PHE A 19 2.11 20.82 19.94
C PHE A 19 1.89 21.17 18.47
N LYS A 20 2.38 22.33 18.01
CA LYS A 20 2.31 22.72 16.60
C LYS A 20 3.17 21.77 15.77
N GLY A 21 2.68 21.29 14.63
CA GLY A 21 3.39 20.32 13.78
C GLY A 21 2.83 18.90 13.86
N VAL A 22 3.68 17.91 13.56
CA VAL A 22 3.37 16.48 13.68
C VAL A 22 3.85 15.95 15.03
N ASN A 23 3.01 15.18 15.70
CA ASN A 23 3.22 14.71 17.05
C ASN A 23 2.86 13.23 17.20
N ALA A 24 3.62 12.50 18.01
CA ALA A 24 3.26 11.17 18.50
C ALA A 24 2.33 11.30 19.71
N VAL A 25 1.36 10.39 19.81
CA VAL A 25 0.44 10.28 20.97
C VAL A 25 0.82 9.06 21.79
N GLY A 26 1.37 9.27 22.98
CA GLY A 26 1.86 8.20 23.85
C GLY A 26 2.99 7.40 23.20
N ILE A 27 3.01 6.10 23.49
CA ILE A 27 3.89 5.10 22.86
C ILE A 27 3.00 4.00 22.30
N GLY A 28 3.12 3.71 21.00
CA GLY A 28 2.28 2.75 20.28
C GLY A 28 0.84 3.24 20.06
N LEU A 29 -0.11 2.31 20.05
CA LEU A 29 -1.54 2.61 19.99
C LEU A 29 -2.09 2.92 21.39
N PRO A 30 -2.64 4.12 21.62
CA PRO A 30 -3.30 4.46 22.87
C PRO A 30 -4.42 3.49 23.23
N THR A 31 -4.32 2.82 24.37
CA THR A 31 -5.38 1.96 24.94
C THR A 31 -5.94 2.52 26.25
N THR A 32 -5.31 3.55 26.79
CA THR A 32 -5.75 4.25 28.01
C THR A 32 -5.88 5.75 27.75
N PRO A 33 -6.76 6.46 28.49
CA PRO A 33 -6.88 7.91 28.41
C PRO A 33 -5.59 8.67 28.77
N ASP A 34 -5.59 9.98 28.55
CA ASP A 34 -4.57 10.94 29.01
C ASP A 34 -3.14 10.66 28.51
N GLN A 35 -3.03 10.13 27.29
CA GLN A 35 -1.73 9.94 26.65
C GLN A 35 -1.02 11.29 26.43
N PRO A 36 0.29 11.38 26.73
CA PRO A 36 1.05 12.57 26.42
C PRO A 36 1.17 12.74 24.90
N ILE A 37 1.31 13.99 24.44
CA ILE A 37 1.53 14.31 23.03
C ILE A 37 2.92 14.91 22.91
N PHE A 38 3.74 14.33 22.03
CA PHE A 38 5.12 14.75 21.82
C PHE A 38 5.34 15.16 20.38
N ARG A 39 5.76 16.41 20.16
CA ARG A 39 6.22 16.84 18.84
C ARG A 39 7.40 15.99 18.41
N LEU A 40 7.41 15.60 17.13
CA LEU A 40 8.54 14.85 16.57
C LEU A 40 9.84 15.67 16.67
N PRO A 41 10.96 15.07 17.15
CA PRO A 41 12.23 15.78 17.32
C PRO A 41 12.72 16.45 16.03
N GLY A 42 13.19 17.69 16.10
CA GLY A 42 13.69 18.44 14.93
C GLY A 42 12.64 19.26 14.19
N LEU A 43 11.34 19.00 14.42
CA LEU A 43 10.29 19.90 13.94
C LEU A 43 10.28 21.18 14.78
N THR A 44 10.16 22.32 14.10
CA THR A 44 10.12 23.67 14.67
C THR A 44 9.02 24.48 14.01
N ASP A 45 8.56 25.54 14.67
CA ASP A 45 7.56 26.44 14.07
C ASP A 45 8.03 27.08 12.76
N ALA A 46 9.34 27.08 12.47
CA ALA A 46 9.92 27.60 11.23
C ALA A 46 9.88 26.59 10.07
N ASN A 47 10.15 25.31 10.33
CA ASN A 47 10.20 24.29 9.27
C ASN A 47 8.89 23.51 9.11
N SER A 48 8.00 23.60 10.08
CA SER A 48 6.68 22.95 10.09
C SER A 48 5.66 23.91 10.71
N PRO A 49 5.42 25.08 10.08
CA PRO A 49 4.57 26.10 10.65
C PRO A 49 3.12 25.61 10.71
N ASP A 50 2.50 25.20 9.61
CA ASP A 50 1.03 25.01 9.56
C ASP A 50 0.68 23.61 9.05
N SER A 51 0.88 22.60 9.90
CA SER A 51 0.71 21.19 9.52
C SER A 51 -0.77 20.80 9.44
N PHE A 52 -1.31 20.65 8.24
CA PHE A 52 -2.69 20.20 8.02
C PHE A 52 -2.80 18.68 7.94
N SER A 53 -1.95 18.06 7.12
CA SER A 53 -1.86 16.61 6.99
C SER A 53 -0.42 16.19 6.84
N PHE A 54 -0.16 14.91 7.09
CA PHE A 54 1.16 14.33 6.97
C PHE A 54 1.08 12.92 6.42
N PHE A 55 2.17 12.46 5.85
CA PHE A 55 2.39 11.07 5.46
C PHE A 55 3.76 10.64 5.95
N LEU A 56 3.82 9.49 6.61
CA LEU A 56 5.03 8.88 7.11
C LEU A 56 5.34 7.67 6.23
N ALA A 57 6.62 7.45 5.96
CA ALA A 57 7.10 6.36 5.12
C ALA A 57 8.37 5.77 5.74
N ASP A 58 8.56 4.48 5.52
CA ASP A 58 9.85 3.80 5.65
C ASP A 58 10.36 3.57 4.22
N VAL A 59 11.43 4.27 3.84
CA VAL A 59 11.99 4.23 2.48
C VAL A 59 13.43 3.70 2.47
N SER A 60 13.93 3.20 3.59
CA SER A 60 15.32 2.76 3.74
C SER A 60 15.44 1.58 4.69
N ASP A 61 15.80 0.42 4.14
CA ASP A 61 16.10 -0.78 4.93
C ASP A 61 17.29 -0.60 5.90
N PHE A 62 18.09 0.46 5.73
CA PHE A 62 19.21 0.78 6.61
C PHE A 62 18.82 1.58 7.85
N VAL A 63 17.62 2.17 7.87
CA VAL A 63 17.10 2.96 9.00
C VAL A 63 15.85 2.25 9.52
N PRO A 64 15.93 1.55 10.66
CA PRO A 64 14.79 0.79 11.15
C PRO A 64 13.55 1.66 11.39
N GLY A 65 12.44 1.26 10.78
CA GLY A 65 11.13 1.89 10.95
C GLY A 65 10.96 3.17 10.14
N ILE A 66 9.90 3.90 10.44
CA ILE A 66 9.55 5.13 9.71
C ILE A 66 10.69 6.15 9.74
N ASP A 67 11.14 6.56 8.55
CA ASP A 67 12.35 7.34 8.38
C ASP A 67 12.16 8.59 7.50
N THR A 68 10.98 8.73 6.88
CA THR A 68 10.64 9.82 5.98
C THR A 68 9.25 10.38 6.32
N LEU A 69 9.14 11.71 6.32
CA LEU A 69 7.93 12.44 6.68
C LEU A 69 7.63 13.49 5.63
N TYR A 70 6.41 13.54 5.14
CA TYR A 70 5.89 14.62 4.31
C TYR A 70 4.81 15.38 5.06
N VAL A 71 4.88 16.71 5.02
CA VAL A 71 3.94 17.58 5.73
C VAL A 71 3.31 18.56 4.76
N ALA A 72 1.99 18.48 4.62
CA ALA A 72 1.17 19.44 3.90
C ALA A 72 0.88 20.66 4.78
N ASN A 73 1.14 21.85 4.25
CA ASN A 73 0.93 23.14 4.88
C ASN A 73 0.32 24.17 3.90
N ASP A 74 0.03 25.40 4.33
CA ASP A 74 -0.49 26.48 3.48
C ASP A 74 0.43 27.70 3.36
N SER A 75 1.70 27.56 3.76
CA SER A 75 2.77 28.53 3.53
C SER A 75 3.42 28.35 2.15
N PRO A 76 4.16 29.35 1.61
CA PRO A 76 4.89 29.19 0.35
C PRO A 76 5.80 27.94 0.33
N GLY A 77 5.69 27.08 -0.69
CA GLY A 77 6.41 25.80 -0.72
C GLY A 77 5.76 24.73 0.16
N ALA A 78 4.44 24.60 0.02
CA ALA A 78 3.60 24.08 1.10
C ALA A 78 3.58 22.55 1.31
N LEU A 79 4.45 21.79 0.65
CA LEU A 79 4.65 20.38 0.93
C LEU A 79 6.12 20.11 1.25
N THR A 80 6.42 19.90 2.52
CA THR A 80 7.80 19.76 3.02
C THR A 80 8.13 18.29 3.26
N LYS A 81 9.32 17.86 2.82
CA LYS A 81 9.89 16.56 3.19
C LYS A 81 10.80 16.71 4.40
N PHE A 82 10.84 15.69 5.23
CA PHE A 82 11.83 15.48 6.27
C PHE A 82 12.36 14.04 6.21
N SER A 83 13.60 13.84 6.64
CA SER A 83 14.13 12.50 6.94
C SER A 83 14.69 12.42 8.36
N LEU A 84 14.57 11.24 8.96
CA LEU A 84 15.05 10.95 10.31
C LEU A 84 16.55 10.68 10.29
N ILE A 85 17.36 11.65 10.71
CA ILE A 85 18.81 11.54 10.73
C ILE A 85 19.28 11.63 12.18
N ASN A 86 19.92 10.57 12.68
CA ASN A 86 20.43 10.48 14.06
C ASN A 86 19.35 10.83 15.12
N GLY A 87 18.12 10.34 14.92
CA GLY A 87 17.00 10.56 15.84
C GLY A 87 16.32 11.94 15.73
N THR A 88 16.68 12.75 14.74
CA THR A 88 16.09 14.08 14.51
C THR A 88 15.53 14.19 13.10
N TRP A 89 14.32 14.73 12.95
CA TRP A 89 13.71 15.02 11.66
C TRP A 89 14.32 16.28 11.04
N ILE A 90 15.02 16.10 9.92
CA ILE A 90 15.69 17.18 9.19
C ILE A 90 14.88 17.50 7.94
N ALA A 91 14.55 18.78 7.75
CA ALA A 91 13.82 19.25 6.55
C ALA A 91 14.70 19.14 5.30
N LEU A 92 14.17 18.55 4.24
CA LEU A 92 14.88 18.22 3.00
C LEU A 92 14.10 18.73 1.79
N GLY A 93 13.85 20.03 1.76
CA GLY A 93 13.20 20.69 0.63
C GLY A 93 11.68 20.69 0.67
N THR A 94 11.13 21.47 -0.25
CA THR A 94 9.71 21.75 -0.36
C THR A 94 9.28 21.73 -1.81
N VAL A 95 8.07 21.25 -2.06
CA VAL A 95 7.45 21.24 -3.39
C VAL A 95 6.22 22.14 -3.42
N GLY A 96 5.99 22.76 -4.58
CA GLY A 96 4.86 23.64 -4.85
C GLY A 96 5.26 25.09 -5.07
N LEU A 97 4.34 25.84 -5.68
CA LEU A 97 4.53 27.27 -5.90
C LEU A 97 4.21 28.06 -4.62
N PRO A 98 4.67 29.33 -4.49
CA PRO A 98 4.35 30.17 -3.34
C PRO A 98 2.85 30.40 -3.08
N ALA A 99 2.00 30.20 -4.10
CA ALA A 99 0.54 30.33 -4.00
C ALA A 99 -0.17 28.99 -3.77
N ASP A 100 0.57 27.86 -3.75
CA ASP A 100 -0.02 26.56 -3.46
C ASP A 100 -0.29 26.45 -1.95
N SER A 101 -1.44 25.88 -1.61
CA SER A 101 -1.77 25.45 -0.24
C SER A 101 -2.15 23.99 -0.26
N TYR A 102 -1.37 23.13 0.40
CA TYR A 102 -1.60 21.69 0.49
C TYR A 102 -2.37 21.36 1.78
N ARG A 103 -3.40 20.51 1.69
CA ARG A 103 -4.24 20.15 2.85
C ARG A 103 -4.33 18.64 3.06
N GLY A 104 -5.10 17.94 2.22
CA GLY A 104 -5.13 16.49 2.20
C GLY A 104 -3.83 15.93 1.65
N LEU A 105 -3.33 14.87 2.28
CA LEU A 105 -2.11 14.18 1.88
C LEU A 105 -2.23 12.69 2.23
N THR A 106 -1.88 11.84 1.27
CA THR A 106 -1.66 10.40 1.43
C THR A 106 -0.53 9.99 0.48
N GLY A 107 0.03 8.80 0.63
CA GLY A 107 1.07 8.32 -0.28
C GLY A 107 1.13 6.81 -0.37
N VAL A 108 1.91 6.34 -1.35
CA VAL A 108 2.31 4.95 -1.55
C VAL A 108 3.84 4.92 -1.57
N VAL A 109 4.42 4.02 -0.80
CA VAL A 109 5.87 3.74 -0.84
C VAL A 109 6.11 2.66 -1.90
N ASN A 110 7.11 2.88 -2.76
CA ASN A 110 7.56 1.92 -3.75
C ASN A 110 9.09 1.86 -3.67
N ASP A 111 9.60 0.85 -2.95
CA ASP A 111 10.98 0.73 -2.52
C ASP A 111 11.48 2.00 -1.82
N THR A 112 12.41 2.73 -2.46
CA THR A 112 12.99 3.98 -1.95
C THR A 112 12.25 5.23 -2.42
N SER A 113 11.24 5.08 -3.27
CA SER A 113 10.44 6.17 -3.82
C SER A 113 9.10 6.30 -3.13
N VAL A 114 8.55 7.52 -3.09
CA VAL A 114 7.21 7.78 -2.54
C VAL A 114 6.39 8.52 -3.58
N THR A 115 5.22 7.95 -3.92
CA THR A 115 4.21 8.65 -4.72
C THR A 115 3.16 9.23 -3.78
N LEU A 116 3.12 10.56 -3.70
CA LEU A 116 2.19 11.32 -2.88
C LEU A 116 0.96 11.73 -3.71
N TYR A 117 -0.19 11.69 -3.07
CA TYR A 117 -1.43 12.29 -3.56
C TYR A 117 -1.85 13.37 -2.60
N ALA A 118 -2.11 14.57 -3.12
CA ALA A 118 -2.42 15.71 -2.29
C ALA A 118 -3.51 16.60 -2.89
N THR A 119 -4.25 17.29 -2.03
CA THR A 119 -5.16 18.35 -2.46
C THR A 119 -4.44 19.68 -2.34
N ARG A 120 -4.37 20.46 -3.43
CA ARG A 120 -3.76 21.80 -3.43
C ARG A 120 -4.73 22.91 -3.85
N LYS A 121 -4.36 24.16 -3.58
CA LYS A 121 -5.08 25.42 -3.93
C LYS A 121 -6.44 25.60 -3.26
N GLY A 122 -6.87 24.68 -2.40
CA GLY A 122 -8.14 24.75 -1.68
C GLY A 122 -8.09 25.62 -0.43
N GLY A 123 -8.22 26.94 -0.57
CA GLY A 123 -8.57 27.84 0.54
C GLY A 123 -10.09 27.87 0.79
N SER A 124 -10.53 28.30 1.97
CA SER A 124 -11.95 28.55 2.29
C SER A 124 -12.50 29.86 1.69
N GLY A 125 -11.75 30.50 0.78
CA GLY A 125 -12.11 31.78 0.16
C GLY A 125 -12.92 31.62 -1.14
N ALA A 126 -13.56 32.73 -1.56
CA ALA A 126 -14.46 32.84 -2.71
C ALA A 126 -13.83 32.54 -4.10
N GLY A 127 -12.54 32.18 -4.16
CA GLY A 127 -11.84 31.84 -5.39
C GLY A 127 -12.14 30.44 -5.94
N GLY A 128 -12.85 29.60 -5.18
CA GLY A 128 -13.42 28.31 -5.61
C GLY A 128 -12.55 27.46 -6.55
N GLY A 129 -11.87 26.45 -6.02
CA GLY A 129 -11.18 25.45 -6.85
C GLY A 129 -10.05 24.78 -6.09
N GLY A 130 -10.05 23.45 -6.07
CA GLY A 130 -8.94 22.65 -5.56
C GLY A 130 -8.47 21.69 -6.65
N GLU A 131 -7.19 21.38 -6.66
CA GLU A 131 -6.62 20.37 -7.55
C GLU A 131 -6.25 19.14 -6.74
N LEU A 132 -6.60 17.95 -7.23
CA LEU A 132 -5.98 16.71 -6.81
C LEU A 132 -4.71 16.55 -7.65
N VAL A 133 -3.58 16.43 -6.98
CA VAL A 133 -2.28 16.28 -7.62
C VAL A 133 -1.58 15.01 -7.15
N MET A 134 -0.70 14.51 -8.02
CA MET A 134 0.28 13.49 -7.70
C MET A 134 1.68 14.11 -7.75
N ILE A 135 2.52 13.75 -6.79
CA ILE A 135 3.94 14.11 -6.75
C ILE A 135 4.74 12.85 -6.50
N THR A 136 5.74 12.58 -7.34
CA THR A 136 6.68 11.48 -7.10
C THR A 136 7.97 12.02 -6.49
N ASP A 137 8.37 11.47 -5.36
CA ASP A 137 9.66 11.69 -4.74
C ASP A 137 10.56 10.47 -4.93
N ASN A 138 11.59 10.62 -5.77
CA ASN A 138 12.60 9.58 -6.03
C ASN A 138 13.90 9.82 -5.25
N SER A 139 13.93 10.79 -4.34
CA SER A 139 15.17 11.20 -3.67
C SER A 139 15.58 10.27 -2.52
N GLY A 140 14.68 9.39 -2.05
CA GLY A 140 14.95 8.43 -0.98
C GLY A 140 15.29 9.07 0.36
N HIS A 141 15.76 8.28 1.32
CA HIS A 141 16.15 8.77 2.64
C HIS A 141 17.30 9.78 2.56
N GLY A 142 17.16 10.94 3.18
CA GLY A 142 18.21 11.98 3.19
C GLY A 142 18.31 12.81 1.91
N GLY A 143 17.58 12.45 0.85
CA GLY A 143 17.56 13.18 -0.42
C GLY A 143 16.65 14.41 -0.40
N ILE A 144 17.00 15.41 -1.21
CA ILE A 144 16.24 16.67 -1.35
C ILE A 144 14.99 16.43 -2.18
N PHE A 145 13.85 16.88 -1.68
CA PHE A 145 12.57 16.79 -2.34
C PHE A 145 12.44 17.83 -3.46
N THR A 146 12.40 17.34 -4.70
CA THR A 146 12.33 18.16 -5.93
C THR A 146 11.21 17.70 -6.88
N GLY A 147 10.23 16.94 -6.38
CA GLY A 147 9.13 16.43 -7.22
C GLY A 147 8.26 17.57 -7.75
N GLU A 148 7.81 17.48 -9.00
CA GLU A 148 6.89 18.47 -9.57
C GLU A 148 5.44 17.97 -9.50
N PRO A 149 4.46 18.78 -9.03
CA PRO A 149 3.08 18.32 -8.92
C PRO A 149 2.39 18.19 -10.28
N THR A 150 1.90 16.99 -10.56
CA THR A 150 1.07 16.68 -11.73
C THR A 150 -0.40 16.75 -11.35
N VAL A 151 -1.20 17.58 -12.04
CA VAL A 151 -2.65 17.66 -11.81
C VAL A 151 -3.34 16.42 -12.37
N ILE A 152 -4.07 15.72 -11.50
CA ILE A 152 -4.90 14.56 -11.87
C ILE A 152 -6.35 15.00 -12.09
N ALA A 153 -6.87 15.86 -11.22
CA ALA A 153 -8.24 16.35 -11.32
C ALA A 153 -8.36 17.78 -10.78
N THR A 154 -9.29 18.54 -11.38
CA THR A 154 -9.66 19.88 -10.93
C THR A 154 -11.10 19.85 -10.46
N ALA A 155 -11.33 20.38 -9.25
CA ALA A 155 -12.69 20.50 -8.71
C ALA A 155 -13.54 21.43 -9.58
N ALA A 156 -14.82 21.11 -9.75
CA ALA A 156 -15.76 21.98 -10.46
C ALA A 156 -15.95 23.33 -9.72
N PRO A 157 -16.43 24.38 -10.39
CA PRO A 157 -16.72 25.66 -9.74
C PRO A 157 -17.59 25.50 -8.49
N ASN A 158 -17.27 26.25 -7.42
CA ASN A 158 -17.91 26.18 -6.10
C ASN A 158 -17.79 24.83 -5.37
N THR A 159 -16.90 23.94 -5.83
CA THR A 159 -16.55 22.69 -5.14
C THR A 159 -15.07 22.66 -4.78
N ALA A 160 -14.66 21.79 -3.85
CA ALA A 160 -13.27 21.66 -3.45
C ALA A 160 -12.95 20.23 -3.01
N PHE A 161 -11.73 19.78 -3.34
CA PHE A 161 -11.13 18.62 -2.68
C PHE A 161 -10.59 19.05 -1.31
N ARG A 162 -11.01 18.36 -0.24
CA ARG A 162 -10.61 18.68 1.14
C ARG A 162 -9.69 17.64 1.77
N GLY A 163 -9.76 16.40 1.29
CA GLY A 163 -9.00 15.27 1.77
C GLY A 163 -8.79 14.28 0.64
N VAL A 164 -7.81 13.41 0.85
CA VAL A 164 -7.51 12.29 -0.03
C VAL A 164 -7.05 11.15 0.87
N ALA A 165 -7.48 9.95 0.55
CA ALA A 165 -7.08 8.71 1.20
C ALA A 165 -7.09 7.61 0.15
N LEU A 166 -6.21 6.63 0.31
CA LEU A 166 -6.26 5.41 -0.49
C LEU A 166 -7.36 4.52 0.06
N ALA A 167 -8.15 3.92 -0.83
CA ALA A 167 -9.10 2.89 -0.44
C ALA A 167 -8.33 1.59 -0.16
N PRO A 168 -8.76 0.76 0.82
CA PRO A 168 -8.26 -0.59 0.93
C PRO A 168 -8.49 -1.33 -0.38
N THR A 169 -7.45 -1.97 -0.93
CA THR A 169 -7.65 -2.98 -1.96
C THR A 169 -8.22 -4.22 -1.29
N PRO A 170 -9.35 -4.78 -1.75
CA PRO A 170 -9.78 -6.08 -1.24
C PRO A 170 -8.66 -7.11 -1.47
N PRO A 171 -8.56 -8.15 -0.64
CA PRO A 171 -7.64 -9.25 -0.92
C PRO A 171 -7.94 -9.80 -2.32
N SER A 172 -6.89 -10.14 -3.05
CA SER A 172 -7.05 -10.83 -4.34
C SER A 172 -7.80 -12.15 -4.07
N PRO A 173 -8.83 -12.49 -4.86
CA PRO A 173 -9.62 -13.68 -4.64
C PRO A 173 -8.76 -14.94 -4.83
N ASN A 174 -9.16 -16.05 -4.18
CA ASN A 174 -8.49 -17.32 -4.44
C ASN A 174 -8.98 -17.89 -5.78
N PRO A 175 -8.11 -18.58 -6.53
CA PRO A 175 -8.53 -19.30 -7.72
C PRO A 175 -9.39 -20.51 -7.36
N GLU A 176 -10.12 -21.01 -8.34
CA GLU A 176 -10.89 -22.26 -8.28
C GLU A 176 -10.39 -23.24 -9.35
N THR A 177 -10.43 -24.53 -9.07
CA THR A 177 -9.96 -25.59 -9.97
C THR A 177 -11.10 -26.51 -10.37
N VAL A 178 -11.13 -26.93 -11.63
CA VAL A 178 -12.14 -27.86 -12.13
C VAL A 178 -11.48 -28.94 -12.97
N ILE A 179 -11.73 -30.20 -12.63
CA ILE A 179 -11.38 -31.35 -13.46
C ILE A 179 -12.36 -31.42 -14.63
N THR A 180 -11.87 -31.24 -15.84
CA THR A 180 -12.63 -31.28 -17.10
C THR A 180 -12.58 -32.65 -17.78
N GLY A 181 -11.57 -33.47 -17.47
CA GLY A 181 -11.40 -34.82 -17.99
C GLY A 181 -10.76 -35.74 -16.95
N ARG A 182 -11.24 -36.97 -16.85
CA ARG A 182 -10.76 -37.97 -15.90
C ARG A 182 -10.91 -39.39 -16.43
N PRO A 183 -10.13 -40.36 -15.93
CA PRO A 183 -10.26 -41.77 -16.31
C PRO A 183 -11.63 -42.35 -15.93
N THR A 184 -11.96 -43.51 -16.49
CA THR A 184 -13.11 -44.29 -16.03
C THR A 184 -12.87 -44.73 -14.58
N PRO A 185 -13.81 -44.47 -13.64
CA PRO A 185 -13.57 -44.69 -12.19
C PRO A 185 -13.21 -46.12 -11.79
N LEU A 186 -13.61 -47.11 -12.59
CA LEU A 186 -13.23 -48.51 -12.41
C LEU A 186 -12.63 -49.00 -13.73
N THR A 187 -11.36 -49.37 -13.70
CA THR A 187 -10.59 -49.80 -14.86
C THR A 187 -9.46 -50.72 -14.41
N ASP A 188 -8.99 -51.59 -15.32
CA ASP A 188 -7.77 -52.39 -15.16
C ASP A 188 -6.55 -51.71 -15.81
N SER A 189 -6.74 -50.53 -16.42
CA SER A 189 -5.65 -49.66 -16.87
C SER A 189 -4.78 -49.23 -15.70
N THR A 190 -3.46 -49.32 -15.89
CA THR A 190 -2.45 -48.80 -14.96
C THR A 190 -1.99 -47.38 -15.33
N GLU A 191 -2.71 -46.74 -16.26
CA GLU A 191 -2.53 -45.36 -16.68
C GLU A 191 -3.80 -44.54 -16.41
N ALA A 192 -3.61 -43.30 -15.95
CA ALA A 192 -4.66 -42.35 -15.64
C ALA A 192 -4.30 -40.95 -16.17
N THR A 193 -5.11 -40.41 -17.06
CA THR A 193 -4.96 -39.03 -17.58
C THR A 193 -6.06 -38.14 -17.03
N PHE A 194 -5.66 -36.98 -16.49
CA PHE A 194 -6.56 -35.93 -16.01
C PHE A 194 -6.36 -34.65 -16.82
N GLU A 195 -7.48 -34.05 -17.20
CA GLU A 195 -7.56 -32.70 -17.74
C GLU A 195 -8.25 -31.81 -16.71
N PHE A 196 -7.71 -30.63 -16.51
CA PHE A 196 -8.27 -29.64 -15.60
C PHE A 196 -8.04 -28.22 -16.14
N THR A 197 -8.81 -27.30 -15.61
CA THR A 197 -8.68 -25.85 -15.81
C THR A 197 -8.87 -25.16 -14.47
N GLY A 198 -8.54 -23.87 -14.41
CA GLY A 198 -8.89 -23.01 -13.29
C GLY A 198 -9.65 -21.78 -13.74
N SER A 199 -10.16 -21.03 -12.77
CA SER A 199 -10.74 -19.71 -12.95
C SER A 199 -10.37 -18.83 -11.77
N ASP A 200 -10.19 -17.54 -12.04
CA ASP A 200 -9.95 -16.52 -11.02
C ASP A 200 -10.48 -15.16 -11.51
N ASP A 201 -10.88 -14.29 -10.60
CA ASP A 201 -11.42 -12.97 -10.96
C ASP A 201 -10.32 -11.94 -11.30
N ALA A 202 -9.09 -12.12 -10.78
CA ALA A 202 -7.96 -11.21 -10.97
C ALA A 202 -6.89 -11.76 -11.93
N THR A 203 -6.70 -13.07 -11.96
CA THR A 203 -5.70 -13.78 -12.76
C THR A 203 -6.34 -14.43 -13.99
N PRO A 204 -5.93 -14.06 -15.22
CA PRO A 204 -6.41 -14.73 -16.42
C PRO A 204 -6.10 -16.24 -16.38
N VAL A 205 -7.00 -17.07 -16.90
CA VAL A 205 -6.86 -18.55 -16.89
C VAL A 205 -5.50 -19.03 -17.41
N GLY A 206 -4.95 -18.39 -18.45
CA GLY A 206 -3.65 -18.74 -19.03
C GLY A 206 -2.42 -18.37 -18.18
N SER A 207 -2.62 -17.63 -17.10
CA SER A 207 -1.59 -17.23 -16.13
C SER A 207 -1.68 -18.00 -14.82
N LEU A 208 -2.70 -18.85 -14.65
CA LEU A 208 -2.78 -19.77 -13.52
C LEU A 208 -1.73 -20.87 -13.66
N THR A 209 -1.15 -21.24 -12.53
CA THR A 209 -0.33 -22.44 -12.40
C THR A 209 -1.08 -23.49 -11.59
N PHE A 210 -0.66 -24.76 -11.68
CA PHE A 210 -1.36 -25.85 -11.02
C PHE A 210 -0.40 -26.75 -10.27
N GLU A 211 -0.89 -27.27 -9.15
CA GLU A 211 -0.21 -28.28 -8.37
C GLU A 211 -1.11 -29.51 -8.24
N CYS A 212 -0.52 -30.70 -8.42
CA CYS A 212 -1.21 -31.97 -8.37
C CYS A 212 -0.69 -32.81 -7.20
N SER A 213 -1.58 -33.60 -6.60
CA SER A 213 -1.29 -34.58 -5.55
C SER A 213 -1.94 -35.90 -5.97
N LEU A 214 -1.17 -37.00 -5.89
CA LEU A 214 -1.66 -38.36 -6.09
C LEU A 214 -1.47 -39.14 -4.78
N ASP A 215 -2.49 -39.84 -4.32
CA ASP A 215 -2.45 -40.73 -3.15
C ASP A 215 -1.89 -40.08 -1.88
N ASP A 216 -2.30 -38.83 -1.64
CA ASP A 216 -1.84 -38.03 -0.49
C ASP A 216 -0.35 -37.64 -0.49
N GLU A 217 0.33 -37.74 -1.63
CA GLU A 217 1.64 -37.12 -1.81
C GLU A 217 1.56 -35.58 -1.77
N GLU A 218 2.72 -34.94 -1.52
CA GLU A 218 2.86 -33.49 -1.52
C GLU A 218 2.46 -32.89 -2.87
N PHE A 219 1.80 -31.74 -2.83
CA PHE A 219 1.44 -31.00 -4.04
C PHE A 219 2.71 -30.60 -4.81
N ALA A 220 2.80 -31.04 -6.06
CA ALA A 220 3.91 -30.73 -6.95
C ALA A 220 3.39 -30.04 -8.23
N PRO A 221 4.18 -29.13 -8.83
CA PRO A 221 3.78 -28.47 -10.07
C PRO A 221 3.41 -29.46 -11.18
N CYS A 222 2.29 -29.22 -11.84
CA CYS A 222 1.80 -30.05 -12.95
C CYS A 222 1.14 -29.18 -14.04
N THR A 223 0.95 -29.77 -15.23
CA THR A 223 0.30 -29.10 -16.37
C THR A 223 -0.83 -29.97 -16.90
N SER A 224 -1.95 -29.35 -17.29
CA SER A 224 -3.06 -30.03 -17.94
C SER A 224 -2.78 -30.24 -19.44
N PRO A 225 -3.00 -31.44 -20.01
CA PRO A 225 -3.33 -32.71 -19.33
C PRO A 225 -2.11 -33.30 -18.59
N VAL A 226 -2.37 -33.98 -17.47
CA VAL A 226 -1.36 -34.76 -16.73
C VAL A 226 -1.67 -36.26 -16.83
N THR A 227 -0.65 -37.09 -17.01
CA THR A 227 -0.79 -38.55 -17.08
C THR A 227 0.10 -39.22 -16.03
N TYR A 228 -0.50 -40.10 -15.23
CA TYR A 228 0.18 -41.01 -14.32
C TYR A 228 0.20 -42.41 -14.91
N THR A 229 1.34 -43.11 -14.79
CA THR A 229 1.56 -44.45 -15.33
C THR A 229 2.11 -45.38 -14.26
N GLY A 230 1.98 -46.69 -14.46
CA GLY A 230 2.49 -47.69 -13.52
C GLY A 230 1.71 -47.74 -12.20
N LEU A 231 0.45 -47.31 -12.20
CA LEU A 231 -0.43 -47.37 -11.03
C LEU A 231 -0.73 -48.83 -10.69
N SER A 232 -0.62 -49.18 -9.41
CA SER A 232 -1.05 -50.49 -8.92
C SER A 232 -2.56 -50.64 -9.00
N LEU A 233 -3.08 -51.88 -9.07
CA LEU A 233 -4.52 -52.07 -8.91
C LEU A 233 -4.92 -51.69 -7.48
N GLY A 234 -5.86 -50.75 -7.34
CA GLY A 234 -6.28 -50.22 -6.07
C GLY A 234 -7.11 -48.95 -6.22
N VAL A 235 -7.49 -48.35 -5.09
CA VAL A 235 -8.09 -47.02 -5.07
C VAL A 235 -6.97 -45.99 -5.09
N HIS A 236 -7.08 -45.03 -6.00
CA HIS A 236 -6.19 -43.88 -6.09
C HIS A 236 -6.97 -42.59 -5.88
N LEU A 237 -6.33 -41.59 -5.27
CA LEU A 237 -6.89 -40.26 -5.05
C LEU A 237 -6.05 -39.22 -5.80
N PHE A 238 -6.63 -38.61 -6.81
CA PHE A 238 -6.05 -37.44 -7.47
C PHE A 238 -6.67 -36.18 -6.91
N ARG A 239 -5.85 -35.17 -6.65
CA ARG A 239 -6.27 -33.80 -6.33
C ARG A 239 -5.47 -32.80 -7.16
N VAL A 240 -6.12 -31.73 -7.56
CA VAL A 240 -5.46 -30.61 -8.24
C VAL A 240 -5.94 -29.28 -7.69
N ARG A 241 -5.01 -28.34 -7.55
CA ARG A 241 -5.31 -26.97 -7.10
C ARG A 241 -4.61 -25.95 -7.99
N ALA A 242 -5.29 -24.85 -8.27
CA ALA A 242 -4.77 -23.71 -8.98
C ALA A 242 -4.02 -22.77 -8.02
N VAL A 243 -3.00 -22.09 -8.55
CA VAL A 243 -2.24 -21.04 -7.88
C VAL A 243 -2.20 -19.83 -8.81
N ASP A 244 -2.58 -18.68 -8.29
CA ASP A 244 -2.67 -17.43 -9.04
C ASP A 244 -1.33 -16.66 -9.08
N THR A 245 -1.31 -15.48 -9.71
CA THR A 245 -0.07 -14.68 -9.80
C THR A 245 0.31 -13.98 -8.49
N ASP A 246 -0.63 -13.84 -7.56
CA ASP A 246 -0.43 -13.28 -6.21
C ASP A 246 -0.09 -14.38 -5.19
N SER A 247 0.12 -15.62 -5.65
CA SER A 247 0.37 -16.82 -4.82
C SER A 247 -0.80 -17.23 -3.92
N ASN A 248 -2.03 -16.81 -4.23
CA ASN A 248 -3.22 -17.39 -3.62
C ASN A 248 -3.46 -18.78 -4.19
N ILE A 249 -3.91 -19.69 -3.32
CA ILE A 249 -4.09 -21.10 -3.63
C ILE A 249 -5.57 -21.42 -3.51
N ASP A 250 -6.07 -22.25 -4.43
CA ASP A 250 -7.41 -22.82 -4.33
C ASP A 250 -7.58 -23.58 -3.00
N PRO A 251 -8.47 -23.12 -2.09
CA PRO A 251 -8.67 -23.71 -0.78
C PRO A 251 -9.44 -25.04 -0.84
N THR A 252 -10.06 -25.36 -1.98
CA THR A 252 -10.88 -26.54 -2.22
C THR A 252 -10.39 -27.30 -3.46
N PRO A 253 -9.24 -28.00 -3.38
CA PRO A 253 -8.72 -28.78 -4.50
C PRO A 253 -9.76 -29.73 -5.09
N ALA A 254 -9.79 -29.81 -6.42
CA ALA A 254 -10.71 -30.65 -7.20
C ALA A 254 -10.30 -32.13 -7.25
#